data_AF-A0A8T3XRY1-F1
#
_entry.id   AF-A0A8T3XRY1-F1
#
_cell.length_a   1.000
_cell.length_b   1.000
_cell.length_c   1.000
_cell.angle_alpha   90.00
_cell.angle_beta   90.00
_cell.angle_gamma   90.00
#
_symmetry.space_group_name_H-M   'P 1'
#
loop_
_entity.id
_entity.type
_entity.pdbx_description
1 polymer ?
#
loop_
_entity_poly.entity_id
_entity_poly.type
_entity_poly.pdbx_seq_one_letter_code
_entity_poly.pdbx_strand_id
1 'polypeptide(L)'
;MATDVADKESLLIEYRIAHEQHNYYGKILWQIASIFFPATLAVFAFGVQQDLSLDRFIPLNFVLSALLLMFYFQAKRVRWLAFLQMQRCVEIEKILPMKLVTYQRAVNKKPIEVAGEIIKPQRVTGKHLNQGTPIALIIIFWGYIFYKMLVLLYSSLPTS
;
A
#
# COMPACT_ATOMS: atom_id res chain seq x y z
N MET A 1 26.92 14.03 33.73
CA MET A 1 27.18 12.81 32.92
C MET A 1 26.05 11.77 32.97
N ALA A 2 24.96 11.96 33.73
CA ALA A 2 23.80 11.05 33.73
C ALA A 2 22.79 11.30 32.58
N THR A 3 22.88 12.44 31.88
CA THR A 3 21.97 12.83 30.79
C THR A 3 22.20 12.02 29.51
N ASP A 4 23.43 11.59 29.25
CA ASP A 4 23.82 10.94 27.99
C ASP A 4 23.28 9.49 27.85
N VAL A 5 23.07 8.81 28.97
CA VAL A 5 22.53 7.43 28.99
C VAL A 5 21.00 7.45 28.86
N ALA A 6 20.33 8.37 29.56
CA ALA A 6 18.88 8.54 29.47
C ALA A 6 18.44 8.98 28.07
N ASP A 7 19.22 9.88 27.44
CA ASP A 7 18.97 10.33 26.06
C ASP A 7 19.19 9.18 25.06
N LYS A 8 20.19 8.34 25.28
CA LYS A 8 20.46 7.16 24.45
C LYS A 8 19.36 6.10 24.54
N GLU A 9 18.88 5.80 25.74
CA GLU A 9 17.79 4.84 25.96
C GLU A 9 16.47 5.35 25.36
N SER A 10 16.16 6.63 25.55
CA SER A 10 15.01 7.29 24.93
C SER A 10 15.03 7.20 23.40
N LEU A 11 16.18 7.48 22.78
CA LEU A 11 16.35 7.38 21.32
C LEU A 11 16.24 5.94 20.80
N LEU A 12 16.70 4.94 21.56
CA LEU A 12 16.52 3.52 21.22
C LEU A 12 15.04 3.11 21.26
N ILE A 13 14.29 3.59 22.25
CA ILE A 13 12.85 3.37 22.37
C ILE A 13 12.12 4.04 21.19
N GLU A 14 12.45 5.29 20.89
CA GLU A 14 11.88 6.03 19.75
C GLU A 14 12.14 5.28 18.43
N TYR A 15 13.36 4.76 18.23
CA TYR A 15 13.73 3.97 17.07
C TYR A 15 12.89 2.69 16.96
N ARG A 16 12.71 1.95 18.07
CA ARG A 16 11.90 0.73 18.10
C ARG A 16 10.44 1.01 17.76
N ILE A 17 9.85 2.03 18.35
CA ILE A 17 8.46 2.43 18.11
C ILE A 17 8.26 2.81 16.64
N ALA A 18 9.14 3.64 16.09
CA ALA A 18 9.06 4.05 14.68
C ALA A 18 9.16 2.84 13.72
N HIS A 19 9.98 1.84 14.07
CA HIS A 19 10.14 0.61 13.29
C HIS A 19 8.91 -0.30 13.35
N GLU A 20 8.36 -0.52 14.56
CA GLU A 20 7.16 -1.32 14.76
C GLU A 20 5.94 -0.68 14.06
N GLN A 21 5.81 0.65 14.11
CA GLN A 21 4.75 1.37 13.41
C GLN A 21 4.84 1.24 11.88
N HIS A 22 6.04 1.34 11.31
CA HIS A 22 6.25 1.16 9.87
C HIS A 22 5.73 -0.22 9.39
N ASN A 23 6.06 -1.28 10.12
CA ASN A 23 5.62 -2.64 9.80
C ASN A 23 4.13 -2.86 10.05
N TYR A 24 3.59 -2.28 11.13
CA TYR A 24 2.17 -2.35 11.46
C TYR A 24 1.29 -1.75 10.35
N TYR A 25 1.63 -0.55 9.87
CA TYR A 25 0.87 0.09 8.79
C TYR A 25 0.99 -0.66 7.46
N GLY A 26 2.17 -1.20 7.14
CA GLY A 26 2.36 -2.05 5.97
C GLY A 26 1.50 -3.32 6.01
N LYS A 27 1.44 -3.99 7.17
CA LYS A 27 0.62 -5.18 7.38
C LYS A 27 -0.87 -4.91 7.22
N ILE A 28 -1.39 -3.85 7.84
CA ILE A 28 -2.80 -3.47 7.72
C ILE A 28 -3.16 -3.19 6.27
N LEU A 29 -2.33 -2.42 5.56
CA LEU A 29 -2.59 -2.09 4.17
C LEU A 29 -2.65 -3.35 3.30
N TRP A 30 -1.78 -4.31 3.56
CA TRP A 30 -1.78 -5.61 2.87
C TRP A 30 -3.03 -6.44 3.18
N GLN A 31 -3.46 -6.48 4.43
CA GLN A 31 -4.69 -7.19 4.83
C GLN A 31 -5.91 -6.59 4.14
N ILE A 32 -6.05 -5.25 4.15
CA ILE A 32 -7.14 -4.56 3.45
C ILE A 32 -7.09 -4.87 1.95
N ALA A 33 -5.92 -4.74 1.33
CA ALA A 33 -5.73 -5.04 -0.10
C ALA A 33 -6.13 -6.48 -0.46
N SER A 34 -5.73 -7.45 0.36
CA SER A 34 -5.97 -8.88 0.10
C SER A 34 -7.45 -9.27 0.11
N ILE A 35 -8.30 -8.48 0.77
CA ILE A 35 -9.75 -8.67 0.78
C ILE A 35 -10.40 -7.81 -0.30
N PHE A 36 -9.98 -6.55 -0.39
CA PHE A 36 -10.63 -5.54 -1.21
C PHE A 36 -10.42 -5.76 -2.71
N PHE A 37 -9.22 -6.15 -3.16
CA PHE A 37 -8.97 -6.35 -4.59
C PHE A 37 -9.73 -7.56 -5.17
N PRO A 38 -9.71 -8.76 -4.55
CA PRO A 38 -10.47 -9.89 -5.07
C PRO A 38 -11.97 -9.63 -5.08
N ALA A 39 -12.51 -9.00 -4.03
CA ALA A 39 -13.93 -8.64 -3.97
C ALA A 39 -14.33 -7.69 -5.11
N THR A 40 -13.52 -6.65 -5.36
CA THR A 40 -13.75 -5.69 -6.44
C THR A 40 -13.72 -6.38 -7.81
N LEU A 41 -12.73 -7.26 -8.04
CA LEU A 41 -12.62 -8.03 -9.27
C LEU A 41 -13.80 -8.99 -9.47
N ALA A 42 -14.25 -9.65 -8.40
CA ALA A 42 -15.39 -10.57 -8.46
C ALA A 42 -16.69 -9.83 -8.82
N VAL A 43 -16.96 -8.66 -8.22
CA VAL A 43 -18.14 -7.85 -8.55
C VAL A 43 -18.08 -7.36 -10.00
N PHE A 44 -16.91 -6.90 -10.46
CA PHE A 44 -16.75 -6.49 -11.85
C PHE A 44 -16.97 -7.67 -12.82
N ALA A 45 -16.34 -8.82 -12.57
CA ALA A 45 -16.48 -10.02 -13.38
C ALA A 45 -17.93 -10.52 -13.42
N PHE A 46 -18.64 -10.47 -12.29
CA PHE A 46 -20.06 -10.81 -12.23
C PHE A 46 -20.90 -9.89 -13.12
N GLY A 47 -20.67 -8.57 -13.05
CA GLY A 47 -21.40 -7.62 -13.89
C GLY A 47 -21.13 -7.78 -15.39
N VAL A 48 -19.92 -8.20 -15.75
CA VAL A 48 -19.55 -8.57 -17.13
C VAL A 48 -20.27 -9.86 -17.56
N GLN A 49 -20.25 -10.91 -16.74
CA GLN A 49 -20.84 -12.22 -17.06
C GLN A 49 -22.37 -12.19 -17.18
N GLN A 50 -23.04 -11.41 -16.31
CA GLN A 50 -24.49 -11.26 -16.34
C GLN A 50 -24.99 -10.29 -17.41
N ASP A 51 -24.08 -9.79 -18.25
CA ASP A 51 -24.36 -8.84 -19.32
C ASP A 51 -25.27 -7.68 -18.87
N LEU A 52 -24.97 -7.12 -17.69
CA LEU A 52 -25.79 -6.07 -17.10
C LEU A 52 -25.96 -4.90 -18.08
N SER A 53 -27.18 -4.37 -18.14
CA SER A 53 -27.47 -3.16 -18.91
C SER A 53 -26.59 -2.00 -18.44
N LEU A 54 -26.21 -1.11 -19.34
CA LEU A 54 -25.33 0.02 -19.03
C LEU A 54 -25.85 0.87 -17.87
N ASP A 55 -27.17 1.07 -17.79
CA ASP A 55 -27.81 1.85 -16.72
C ASP A 55 -27.56 1.28 -15.31
N ARG A 56 -27.37 -0.03 -15.19
CA ARG A 56 -27.04 -0.70 -13.92
C ARG A 56 -25.53 -0.87 -13.74
N PHE A 57 -24.81 -1.05 -14.83
CA PHE A 57 -23.38 -1.33 -14.80
C PHE A 57 -22.53 -0.07 -14.55
N ILE A 58 -22.93 1.10 -15.06
CA ILE A 58 -22.25 2.38 -14.83
C ILE A 58 -22.21 2.76 -13.34
N PRO A 59 -23.34 2.82 -12.60
CA PRO A 59 -23.30 3.19 -11.19
C PRO A 59 -22.50 2.19 -10.36
N LEU A 60 -22.56 0.89 -10.67
CA LEU A 60 -21.73 -0.13 -10.03
C LEU A 60 -20.23 0.16 -10.22
N ASN A 61 -19.79 0.42 -11.45
CA ASN A 61 -18.39 0.76 -11.74
C ASN A 61 -17.95 2.07 -11.09
N PHE A 62 -18.86 3.05 -11.00
CA PHE A 62 -18.58 4.31 -10.32
C PHE A 62 -18.27 4.07 -8.84
N VAL A 63 -19.09 3.27 -8.15
CA VAL A 63 -18.86 2.89 -6.74
C VAL A 63 -17.55 2.14 -6.58
N LEU A 64 -17.28 1.13 -7.43
CA LEU A 64 -16.02 0.39 -7.39
C LEU A 64 -14.79 1.30 -7.62
N SER A 65 -14.89 2.24 -8.58
CA SER A 65 -13.82 3.20 -8.88
C SER A 65 -13.58 4.16 -7.71
N ALA A 66 -14.65 4.65 -7.09
CA ALA A 66 -14.56 5.53 -5.92
C ALA A 66 -13.86 4.82 -4.74
N LEU A 67 -14.21 3.56 -4.47
CA LEU A 67 -13.58 2.77 -3.41
C LEU A 67 -12.09 2.47 -3.72
N LEU A 68 -11.75 2.11 -4.97
CA LEU A 68 -10.36 1.94 -5.40
C LEU A 68 -9.55 3.23 -5.26
N LEU A 69 -10.16 4.38 -5.57
CA LEU A 69 -9.54 5.69 -5.45
C LEU A 69 -9.31 6.07 -3.98
N MET A 70 -10.30 5.86 -3.11
CA MET A 70 -10.16 6.03 -1.66
C MET A 70 -9.02 5.15 -1.10
N PHE A 71 -8.97 3.88 -1.51
CA PHE A 71 -7.90 2.97 -1.14
C PHE A 71 -6.53 3.48 -1.61
N TYR A 72 -6.44 3.98 -2.85
CA TYR A 72 -5.21 4.57 -3.37
C TYR A 72 -4.72 5.76 -2.53
N PHE A 73 -5.61 6.69 -2.18
CA PHE A 73 -5.25 7.83 -1.33
C PHE A 73 -4.81 7.39 0.07
N GLN A 74 -5.50 6.41 0.66
CA GLN A 74 -5.13 5.86 1.97
C GLN A 74 -3.76 5.17 1.92
N ALA A 75 -3.50 4.36 0.89
CA ALA A 75 -2.22 3.71 0.66
C ALA A 75 -1.09 4.74 0.48
N LYS A 76 -1.36 5.82 -0.26
CA LYS A 76 -0.41 6.92 -0.46
C LYS A 76 -0.08 7.63 0.86
N ARG A 77 -1.09 7.94 1.67
CA ARG A 77 -0.94 8.57 2.99
C ARG A 77 -0.12 7.68 3.93
N VAL A 78 -0.45 6.40 4.01
CA VAL A 78 0.27 5.43 4.84
C VAL A 78 1.74 5.34 4.42
N ARG A 79 2.03 5.29 3.12
CA ARG A 79 3.41 5.27 2.62
C ARG A 79 4.17 6.55 2.98
N TRP A 80 3.51 7.71 2.94
CA TRP A 80 4.11 8.97 3.35
C TRP A 80 4.49 8.97 4.84
N LEU A 81 3.59 8.52 5.71
CA LEU A 81 3.87 8.37 7.14
C LEU A 81 5.03 7.38 7.38
N ALA A 82 4.99 6.24 6.70
CA ALA A 82 6.03 5.23 6.74
C ALA A 82 7.39 5.75 6.27
N PHE A 83 7.41 6.69 5.32
CA PHE A 83 8.61 7.37 4.84
C PHE A 83 9.16 8.35 5.88
N LEU A 84 8.30 9.18 6.50
CA LEU A 84 8.70 10.08 7.58
C LEU A 84 9.30 9.32 8.77
N GLN A 85 8.67 8.21 9.17
CA GLN A 85 9.18 7.33 10.23
C GLN A 85 10.55 6.74 9.87
N MET A 86 10.73 6.27 8.63
CA MET A 86 12.02 5.80 8.13
C MET A 86 13.09 6.91 8.14
N GLN A 87 12.75 8.14 7.77
CA GLN A 87 13.68 9.28 7.86
C GLN A 87 14.10 9.52 9.30
N ARG A 88 13.16 9.48 10.25
CA ARG A 88 13.45 9.63 11.67
C ARG A 88 14.36 8.53 12.21
N CYS A 89 14.12 7.28 11.82
CA CYS A 89 15.03 6.17 12.15
C CYS A 89 16.46 6.42 11.62
N VAL A 90 16.61 6.97 10.41
CA VAL A 90 17.92 7.31 9.83
C VAL A 90 18.59 8.48 10.58
N GLU A 91 17.83 9.45 11.09
CA GLU A 91 18.36 10.50 11.95
C GLU A 91 18.91 9.94 13.26
N ILE A 92 18.14 9.08 13.94
CA ILE A 92 18.55 8.43 15.19
C ILE A 92 19.80 7.57 14.97
N GLU A 93 19.91 6.89 13.83
CA GLU A 93 21.09 6.11 13.46
C GLU A 93 22.38 6.94 13.37
N LYS A 94 22.27 8.17 12.87
CA LYS A 94 23.41 9.10 12.79
C LYS A 94 23.85 9.57 14.18
N ILE A 95 22.90 9.71 15.12
CA ILE A 95 23.16 10.17 16.48
C ILE A 95 23.75 9.05 17.34
N LEU A 96 23.27 7.80 17.18
CA LEU A 96 23.66 6.65 18.00
C LEU A 96 24.69 5.69 17.36
N PRO A 97 25.51 6.19 16.42
CA PRO A 97 26.26 5.41 15.41
C PRO A 97 25.75 4.00 15.06
N MET A 98 24.43 3.82 14.93
CA MET A 98 23.84 2.54 14.56
C MET A 98 23.62 2.45 13.05
N LYS A 99 23.67 1.24 12.49
CA LYS A 99 23.38 0.99 11.07
C LYS A 99 22.37 -0.14 10.94
N LEU A 100 21.09 0.07 11.19
CA LEU A 100 20.05 -0.97 11.15
C LEU A 100 19.10 -0.82 9.95
N VAL A 101 18.57 0.37 9.67
CA VAL A 101 17.79 0.77 8.49
C VAL A 101 18.60 0.57 7.22
N THR A 102 19.89 0.94 7.25
CA THR A 102 20.81 0.70 6.13
C THR A 102 21.00 -0.80 5.88
N TYR A 103 20.98 -1.61 6.94
CA TYR A 103 21.12 -3.08 6.84
C TYR A 103 19.80 -3.79 6.50
N GLN A 104 18.63 -3.27 6.88
CA GLN A 104 17.33 -3.80 6.45
C GLN A 104 17.05 -3.59 4.96
N ARG A 105 17.69 -2.60 4.31
CA ARG A 105 17.73 -2.53 2.84
C ARG A 105 18.57 -3.65 2.21
N ALA A 106 19.56 -4.17 2.93
CA ALA A 106 20.37 -5.31 2.50
C ALA A 106 19.65 -6.61 2.92
N VAL A 107 18.85 -7.15 2.00
CA VAL A 107 17.85 -8.24 2.14
C VAL A 107 18.34 -9.57 2.78
N ASN A 108 19.56 -9.70 3.28
CA ASN A 108 20.14 -11.01 3.67
C ASN A 108 21.19 -10.98 4.81
N LYS A 109 21.04 -10.18 5.88
CA LYS A 109 22.06 -10.19 6.95
C LYS A 109 21.52 -10.44 8.36
N LYS A 110 22.41 -11.08 9.14
CA LYS A 110 22.25 -11.64 10.49
C LYS A 110 21.66 -10.63 11.49
N PRO A 111 21.01 -11.10 12.57
CA PRO A 111 20.60 -10.24 13.67
C PRO A 111 21.80 -9.45 14.21
N ILE A 112 21.57 -8.18 14.53
CA ILE A 112 22.60 -7.26 15.02
C ILE A 112 22.30 -6.99 16.49
N GLU A 113 23.32 -7.12 17.33
CA GLU A 113 23.24 -6.79 18.74
C GLU A 113 23.49 -5.30 18.94
N VAL A 114 22.54 -4.62 19.57
CA VAL A 114 22.58 -3.20 19.85
C VAL A 114 22.35 -3.04 21.34
N ALA A 115 23.37 -2.54 22.05
CA ALA A 115 23.30 -2.31 23.50
C ALA A 115 22.85 -3.54 24.32
N GLY A 116 23.22 -4.75 23.90
CA GLY A 116 22.86 -6.01 24.56
C GLY A 116 21.52 -6.62 24.10
N GLU A 117 20.76 -5.93 23.25
CA GLU A 117 19.55 -6.48 22.65
C GLU A 117 19.79 -6.92 21.20
N ILE A 118 19.41 -8.16 20.90
CA ILE A 118 19.50 -8.74 19.56
C ILE A 118 18.30 -8.24 18.73
N ILE A 119 18.51 -7.20 17.93
CA ILE A 119 17.50 -6.68 17.01
C ILE A 119 17.52 -7.54 15.75
N LYS A 120 16.52 -8.43 15.62
CA LYS A 120 16.31 -9.20 14.39
C LYS A 120 15.80 -8.26 13.28
N PRO A 121 16.41 -8.27 12.08
CA PRO A 121 15.89 -7.50 10.97
C PRO A 121 14.51 -8.04 10.60
N GLN A 122 13.46 -7.30 10.94
CA GLN A 122 12.11 -7.63 10.49
C GLN A 122 12.02 -7.36 8.98
N ARG A 123 11.54 -8.37 8.25
CA ARG A 123 11.31 -8.30 6.81
C ARG A 123 10.30 -7.19 6.55
N VAL A 124 10.67 -6.19 5.74
CA VAL A 124 9.78 -5.08 5.38
C VAL A 124 8.57 -5.62 4.62
N THR A 125 7.48 -5.84 5.35
CA THR A 125 6.27 -6.48 4.84
C THR A 125 5.39 -5.39 4.23
N GLY A 126 5.78 -4.89 3.05
CA GLY A 126 5.10 -3.76 2.42
C GLY A 126 5.65 -3.31 1.07
N LYS A 127 6.86 -3.73 0.68
CA LYS A 127 7.48 -3.33 -0.61
C LYS A 127 6.72 -3.80 -1.86
N HIS A 128 5.82 -4.78 -1.75
CA HIS A 128 5.19 -5.43 -2.90
C HIS A 128 3.78 -4.95 -3.23
N LEU A 129 3.17 -4.04 -2.45
CA LEU A 129 1.88 -3.48 -2.84
C LEU A 129 2.11 -2.41 -3.92
N ASN A 130 1.99 -2.81 -5.19
CA ASN A 130 2.20 -1.93 -6.32
C ASN A 130 1.11 -0.85 -6.31
N GLN A 131 1.47 0.40 -6.00
CA GLN A 131 0.52 1.52 -5.88
C GLN A 131 -0.23 1.81 -7.19
N GLY A 132 0.28 1.30 -8.32
CA GLY A 132 -0.39 1.40 -9.62
C GLY A 132 -1.60 0.47 -9.76
N THR A 133 -1.74 -0.58 -8.94
CA THR A 133 -2.81 -1.58 -9.12
C THR A 133 -4.23 -0.98 -9.05
N PRO A 134 -4.59 -0.13 -8.06
CA PRO A 134 -5.91 0.50 -8.04
C PRO A 134 -6.18 1.36 -9.29
N ILE A 135 -5.19 2.14 -9.71
CA ILE A 135 -5.32 3.03 -10.89
C ILE A 135 -5.47 2.20 -12.16
N ALA A 136 -4.68 1.15 -12.32
CA ALA A 136 -4.78 0.24 -13.46
C ALA A 136 -6.16 -0.42 -13.53
N LEU A 137 -6.72 -0.86 -12.38
CA LEU A 137 -8.07 -1.42 -12.33
C LEU A 137 -9.14 -0.40 -12.72
N ILE A 138 -9.04 0.84 -12.25
CA ILE A 138 -9.94 1.92 -12.67
C ILE A 138 -9.89 2.09 -14.20
N ILE A 139 -8.69 2.17 -14.79
CA ILE A 139 -8.54 2.31 -16.24
C ILE A 139 -9.19 1.14 -16.98
N ILE A 140 -8.99 -0.10 -16.51
CA ILE A 140 -9.59 -1.31 -17.10
C ILE A 140 -11.12 -1.24 -17.03
N PHE A 141 -11.69 -0.88 -15.88
CA PHE A 141 -13.13 -0.82 -15.68
C PHE A 141 -13.81 0.20 -16.60
N TRP A 142 -13.24 1.41 -16.69
CA TRP A 142 -13.76 2.44 -17.58
C TRP A 142 -13.51 2.12 -19.06
N GLY A 143 -12.39 1.49 -19.39
CA GLY A 143 -12.10 1.01 -20.74
C GLY A 143 -13.15 0.01 -21.23
N TYR A 144 -13.62 -0.89 -20.36
CA TYR A 144 -14.69 -1.82 -20.70
C TYR A 144 -16.05 -1.13 -20.91
N ILE A 145 -16.40 -0.15 -20.08
CA ILE A 145 -17.62 0.66 -20.28
C ILE A 145 -17.57 1.40 -21.62
N PHE A 146 -16.43 2.03 -21.92
CA PHE A 146 -16.23 2.73 -23.19
C PHE A 146 -16.37 1.79 -24.39
N TYR A 147 -15.76 0.61 -24.31
CA TYR A 147 -15.91 -0.44 -25.33
C TYR A 147 -17.38 -0.83 -25.54
N LYS A 148 -18.14 -1.08 -24.46
CA LYS A 148 -19.57 -1.40 -24.55
C LYS A 148 -20.38 -0.27 -25.22
N MET A 149 -20.11 0.99 -24.89
CA MET A 149 -20.77 2.12 -25.54
C MET A 149 -20.48 2.19 -27.04
N LEU A 150 -19.24 1.94 -27.46
CA LEU A 150 -18.87 1.90 -28.88
C LEU A 150 -19.59 0.77 -29.62
N VAL A 151 -19.68 -0.42 -29.03
CA VAL A 151 -20.39 -1.56 -29.63
C VAL A 151 -21.87 -1.23 -29.82
N LEU A 152 -22.51 -0.65 -28.82
CA LEU A 152 -23.92 -0.24 -28.92
C LEU A 152 -24.13 0.84 -30.00
N LEU A 153 -23.26 1.85 -30.03
CA LEU A 153 -23.31 2.90 -31.03
C LEU A 153 -23.18 2.32 -32.45
N TYR A 154 -22.19 1.43 -32.65
CA TYR A 154 -22.00 0.75 -33.94
C TYR A 154 -23.20 -0.10 -34.34
N SER A 155 -23.79 -0.85 -33.40
CA SER A 155 -24.98 -1.66 -33.66
C SER A 155 -26.24 -0.85 -33.97
N SER A 156 -26.28 0.43 -33.57
CA SER A 156 -27.40 1.33 -33.83
C SER A 156 -27.31 2.05 -35.18
N LEU A 157 -26.20 1.92 -35.91
CA LEU A 157 -26.07 2.50 -37.24
C LEU A 157 -26.93 1.72 -38.25
N PRO A 158 -27.74 2.40 -39.06
CA PRO A 158 -28.52 1.73 -40.11
C PRO A 158 -27.55 1.07 -41.10
N THR A 159 -27.67 -0.24 -41.27
CA THR A 159 -27.00 -0.97 -42.36
C THR A 159 -27.70 -0.59 -43.66
N SER A 160 -27.13 0.37 -44.38
CA SER A 160 -27.50 0.74 -45.74
C SER A 160 -27.15 -0.35 -46.74
#